data_AF-A0AA89ADA7-F1
#
_entry.id   AF-A0AA89ADA7-F1
#
_cell.length_a   1.000
_cell.length_b   1.000
_cell.length_c   1.000
_cell.angle_alpha   90.00
_cell.angle_beta   90.00
_cell.angle_gamma   90.00
#
_symmetry.space_group_name_H-M   'P 1'
#
loop_
_entity.id
_entity.type
_entity.pdbx_description
1 polymer ?
#
loop_
_entity_poly.entity_id
_entity_poly.type
_entity_poly.pdbx_seq_one_letter_code
_entity_poly.pdbx_strand_id
1 'polypeptide(L)'
;TPGSLQRVIAQPEDYGNQFLPGHLVKELVLEINDFYVDEDAKNTLGRRHGLEVTGEVSFLFPFGNVDFDAYGNHVNEDSEVLVNVDGLCFQDKLGQNRKVDARGCVDLSGILKVTNGYGRNVSISVLSGKKEVFKEEIHIEKRVLRAASEVPRVCTAGSQLENIVFEIIDCNGHVDATINNDEKCGQSHSLVIKSESLETDDSVRYSFSNGRCIVRAIPIPQYEGIFSFVAAHSCHPELQLAIQVNVEEAPKELEEDVLKCGTFIGLHEKNIILLQDQQVAIEQDISSLKEEMTERIERKGDSAASVVCNLLRATSLQKQTNEFVRHVIGVVALLGTVQNNELSRILAEYLGDDQMLAIVCKSYGAAGDLQKYEHAFYQLATEQGKSVEGRYLVICLKDISPYTGKLRGDSQRKLALDNPTLPNGKTPRGYMGYAVNMIDLEVHHLRTTAAGRGLRETLFYHLLGELQVYESREYMKMALPYIKHGAISLDGGIMRGNGAIFLGRGEADIHFPVVTTRGQKHISSQEKKIWRQIEAKKLELREKLAAQEEEAKMLQKCKRTEVKWGGNEHIKKQH
;
A
#
# COMPACT_ATOMS: atom_id res chain seq x y z
N THR A 1 -57.03 -70.64 3.04
CA THR A 1 -57.05 -69.20 2.70
C THR A 1 -55.62 -68.79 2.45
N PRO A 2 -55.28 -68.07 1.37
CA PRO A 2 -53.94 -67.50 1.25
C PRO A 2 -53.68 -66.58 2.46
N GLY A 3 -52.48 -66.65 3.04
CA GLY A 3 -52.09 -65.88 4.23
C GLY A 3 -52.19 -64.36 4.05
N SER A 4 -52.08 -63.64 5.18
CA SER A 4 -52.04 -62.17 5.14
C SER A 4 -50.62 -61.70 4.83
N LEU A 5 -50.48 -60.73 3.91
CA LEU A 5 -49.21 -60.05 3.59
C LEU A 5 -48.60 -59.46 4.87
N GLN A 6 -47.34 -59.81 5.17
CA GLN A 6 -46.70 -59.42 6.43
C GLN A 6 -45.50 -58.48 6.27
N ARG A 7 -44.78 -58.53 5.13
CA ARG A 7 -43.58 -57.70 4.92
C ARG A 7 -43.51 -57.19 3.48
N VAL A 8 -43.13 -55.92 3.34
CA VAL A 8 -42.74 -55.31 2.07
C VAL A 8 -41.37 -54.68 2.25
N ILE A 9 -40.53 -54.76 1.21
CA ILE A 9 -39.21 -54.14 1.17
C ILE A 9 -39.11 -53.34 -0.12
N ALA A 10 -38.89 -52.03 0.00
CA ALA A 10 -38.63 -51.14 -1.14
C ALA A 10 -37.13 -50.87 -1.27
N GLN A 11 -36.53 -51.21 -2.42
CA GLN A 11 -35.11 -50.95 -2.66
C GLN A 11 -34.89 -49.70 -3.52
N PRO A 12 -34.16 -48.67 -3.02
CA PRO A 12 -33.78 -47.52 -3.83
C PRO A 12 -32.71 -47.90 -4.87
N GLU A 13 -32.60 -47.11 -5.93
CA GLU A 13 -31.68 -47.36 -7.04
C GLU A 13 -30.18 -47.32 -6.66
N ASP A 14 -29.82 -46.57 -5.62
CA ASP A 14 -28.43 -46.23 -5.27
C ASP A 14 -27.88 -47.05 -4.09
N TYR A 15 -26.60 -47.42 -4.15
CA TYR A 15 -25.92 -48.34 -3.22
C TYR A 15 -25.81 -47.81 -1.76
N GLY A 16 -26.24 -46.57 -1.51
CA GLY A 16 -26.20 -45.91 -0.20
C GLY A 16 -27.44 -46.10 0.69
N ASN A 17 -28.47 -46.82 0.23
CA ASN A 17 -29.72 -47.09 0.98
C ASN A 17 -30.50 -45.84 1.47
N GLN A 18 -30.22 -44.65 0.94
CA GLN A 18 -30.93 -43.41 1.30
C GLN A 18 -32.11 -43.12 0.36
N PHE A 19 -33.26 -42.79 0.93
CA PHE A 19 -34.40 -42.23 0.19
C PHE A 19 -34.24 -40.71 0.11
N LEU A 20 -33.98 -40.20 -1.11
CA LEU A 20 -33.86 -38.77 -1.40
C LEU A 20 -34.95 -38.32 -2.38
N PRO A 21 -35.35 -37.05 -2.36
CA PRO A 21 -36.25 -36.48 -3.37
C PRO A 21 -35.70 -36.73 -4.77
N GLY A 22 -36.56 -37.23 -5.66
CA GLY A 22 -36.20 -37.52 -7.04
C GLY A 22 -35.61 -38.91 -7.30
N HIS A 23 -35.25 -39.69 -6.27
CA HIS A 23 -34.79 -41.08 -6.43
C HIS A 23 -35.90 -41.96 -7.00
N LEU A 24 -35.48 -42.97 -7.77
CA LEU A 24 -36.34 -44.02 -8.31
C LEU A 24 -36.28 -45.25 -7.41
N VAL A 25 -37.45 -45.84 -7.17
CA VAL A 25 -37.61 -47.10 -6.44
C VAL A 25 -37.59 -48.24 -7.47
N LYS A 26 -36.68 -49.21 -7.29
CA LYS A 26 -36.44 -50.28 -8.26
C LYS A 26 -37.40 -51.45 -8.13
N GLU A 27 -37.56 -51.97 -6.92
CA GLU A 27 -38.32 -53.20 -6.69
C GLU A 27 -39.08 -53.11 -5.37
N LEU A 28 -40.30 -53.65 -5.35
CA LEU A 28 -41.10 -53.92 -4.15
C LEU A 28 -41.21 -55.43 -3.96
N VAL A 29 -40.62 -55.97 -2.90
CA VAL A 29 -40.74 -57.40 -2.56
C VAL A 29 -41.97 -57.59 -1.67
N LEU A 30 -42.88 -58.53 -2.00
CA LEU A 30 -44.11 -58.79 -1.24
C LEU A 30 -44.08 -60.18 -0.58
N GLU A 31 -44.06 -60.27 0.75
CA GLU A 31 -43.94 -61.55 1.48
C GLU A 31 -45.20 -61.92 2.30
N ILE A 32 -45.64 -63.19 2.22
CA ILE A 32 -46.74 -63.77 3.00
C ILE A 32 -46.22 -64.92 3.86
N ASN A 33 -46.65 -65.03 5.13
CA ASN A 33 -46.34 -66.20 5.99
C ASN A 33 -47.65 -66.90 6.41
N ASP A 34 -47.72 -68.23 6.23
CA ASP A 34 -48.81 -69.07 6.75
C ASP A 34 -48.35 -69.86 7.98
N PHE A 35 -48.82 -69.52 9.17
CA PHE A 35 -48.73 -70.41 10.35
C PHE A 35 -50.01 -71.26 10.44
N TYR A 36 -49.90 -72.57 10.17
CA TYR A 36 -50.97 -73.53 10.47
C TYR A 36 -50.95 -73.87 11.97
N VAL A 37 -52.06 -73.63 12.67
CA VAL A 37 -52.31 -74.20 14.01
C VAL A 37 -53.42 -75.24 13.85
N ASP A 38 -53.07 -76.51 14.06
CA ASP A 38 -53.99 -77.64 14.10
C ASP A 38 -54.89 -77.52 15.35
N GLU A 39 -56.21 -77.57 15.17
CA GLU A 39 -57.21 -77.26 16.22
C GLU A 39 -57.57 -78.46 17.12
N ASP A 40 -56.84 -79.58 17.07
CA ASP A 40 -57.17 -80.81 17.80
C ASP A 40 -56.14 -81.26 18.86
N ALA A 41 -55.54 -80.31 19.59
CA ALA A 41 -54.83 -80.59 20.85
C ALA A 41 -55.46 -79.82 22.03
N LYS A 42 -56.67 -80.23 22.42
CA LYS A 42 -57.32 -79.83 23.68
C LYS A 42 -56.51 -80.31 24.89
N ASN A 43 -56.38 -79.42 25.87
CA ASN A 43 -56.20 -79.69 27.30
C ASN A 43 -54.99 -80.54 27.72
N THR A 44 -53.91 -79.87 28.15
CA THR A 44 -53.26 -80.24 29.42
C THR A 44 -52.44 -79.08 29.99
N LEU A 45 -52.64 -78.88 31.29
CA LEU A 45 -52.01 -77.91 32.19
C LEU A 45 -50.47 -77.97 32.15
N GLY A 46 -49.78 -76.82 32.08
CA GLY A 46 -48.34 -76.80 32.40
C GLY A 46 -47.53 -75.56 31.98
N ARG A 47 -47.46 -74.56 32.87
CA ARG A 47 -46.28 -73.73 33.18
C ARG A 47 -45.30 -73.30 32.05
N ARG A 48 -45.18 -71.96 31.99
CA ARG A 48 -43.96 -71.11 32.02
C ARG A 48 -43.39 -70.58 30.69
N HIS A 49 -43.01 -69.31 30.87
CA HIS A 49 -42.07 -68.45 30.15
C HIS A 49 -42.62 -67.68 28.95
N GLY A 50 -42.59 -66.35 29.13
CA GLY A 50 -42.84 -65.38 28.07
C GLY A 50 -41.65 -65.24 27.14
N LEU A 51 -41.92 -64.59 26.03
CA LEU A 51 -40.96 -63.91 25.20
C LEU A 51 -41.68 -62.72 24.55
N GLU A 52 -41.38 -61.52 25.03
CA GLU A 52 -41.38 -60.34 24.20
C GLU A 52 -40.45 -60.61 23.02
N VAL A 53 -40.95 -60.46 21.79
CA VAL A 53 -40.08 -60.35 20.61
C VAL A 53 -40.23 -58.94 20.09
N THR A 54 -39.38 -58.07 20.62
CA THR A 54 -38.81 -56.95 19.90
C THR A 54 -37.99 -57.51 18.73
N GLY A 55 -38.32 -57.17 17.48
CA GLY A 55 -37.39 -57.29 16.35
C GLY A 55 -37.30 -55.91 15.72
N GLU A 56 -36.22 -55.15 15.85
CA GLU A 56 -34.89 -55.37 15.25
C GLU A 56 -34.97 -55.83 13.79
N VAL A 57 -34.96 -54.84 12.89
CA VAL A 57 -34.74 -55.00 11.45
C VAL A 57 -33.32 -55.56 11.27
N SER A 58 -33.24 -56.85 11.01
CA SER A 58 -32.00 -57.54 10.69
C SER A 58 -31.67 -57.31 9.22
N PHE A 59 -30.55 -56.66 8.94
CA PHE A 59 -29.95 -56.67 7.60
C PHE A 59 -29.46 -58.09 7.31
N LEU A 60 -30.10 -58.77 6.36
CA LEU A 60 -29.58 -59.99 5.76
C LEU A 60 -29.52 -59.81 4.25
N PHE A 61 -28.30 -59.90 3.71
CA PHE A 61 -28.05 -60.12 2.29
C PHE A 61 -28.75 -61.42 1.85
N PRO A 62 -29.22 -61.47 0.60
CA PRO A 62 -28.80 -62.60 -0.22
C PRO A 62 -28.35 -62.14 -1.61
N PHE A 63 -27.04 -62.27 -1.86
CA PHE A 63 -26.61 -62.68 -3.18
C PHE A 63 -27.12 -64.12 -3.39
N GLY A 64 -27.94 -64.34 -4.42
CA GLY A 64 -28.21 -65.68 -4.95
C GLY A 64 -29.49 -66.38 -4.46
N ASN A 65 -30.31 -66.75 -5.44
CA ASN A 65 -31.41 -67.72 -5.47
C ASN A 65 -32.62 -67.47 -4.55
N VAL A 66 -33.68 -66.89 -5.13
CA VAL A 66 -35.04 -66.92 -4.57
C VAL A 66 -35.79 -68.10 -5.21
N ASP A 67 -36.17 -69.07 -4.38
CA ASP A 67 -37.30 -70.01 -4.55
C ASP A 67 -37.86 -70.20 -3.12
N PHE A 68 -39.17 -70.36 -2.86
CA PHE A 68 -39.87 -71.65 -2.80
C PHE A 68 -41.38 -71.53 -2.45
N ASP A 69 -42.08 -72.66 -2.62
CA ASP A 69 -43.30 -73.18 -1.98
C ASP A 69 -42.91 -73.99 -0.71
N ALA A 70 -43.50 -75.13 -0.31
CA ALA A 70 -44.88 -75.29 0.15
C ALA A 70 -44.97 -74.83 1.62
N TYR A 71 -45.80 -73.81 1.83
CA TYR A 71 -46.12 -73.10 3.09
C TYR A 71 -45.20 -71.93 3.49
N GLY A 72 -44.12 -71.66 2.72
CA GLY A 72 -43.42 -70.37 2.63
C GLY A 72 -43.91 -69.55 1.42
N ASN A 73 -45.17 -69.12 1.44
CA ASN A 73 -45.87 -68.68 0.23
C ASN A 73 -45.58 -67.20 -0.15
N HIS A 74 -45.38 -66.91 -1.43
CA HIS A 74 -45.41 -65.56 -2.00
C HIS A 74 -46.75 -65.28 -2.70
N VAL A 75 -47.05 -64.02 -3.05
CA VAL A 75 -48.25 -63.71 -3.85
C VAL A 75 -48.12 -64.42 -5.21
N ASN A 76 -49.17 -65.13 -5.65
CA ASN A 76 -49.13 -65.90 -6.90
C ASN A 76 -48.66 -65.03 -8.07
N GLU A 77 -47.77 -65.58 -8.90
CA GLU A 77 -47.40 -65.00 -10.19
C GLU A 77 -48.65 -64.57 -10.99
N ASP A 78 -48.54 -63.45 -11.70
CA ASP A 78 -49.62 -62.81 -12.47
C ASP A 78 -50.79 -62.22 -11.65
N SER A 79 -50.75 -62.28 -10.31
CA SER A 79 -51.74 -61.59 -9.48
C SER A 79 -51.64 -60.08 -9.65
N GLU A 80 -52.79 -59.41 -9.83
CA GLU A 80 -52.87 -57.96 -9.84
C GLU A 80 -53.01 -57.41 -8.42
N VAL A 81 -52.07 -56.57 -8.00
CA VAL A 81 -52.08 -55.84 -6.73
C VAL A 81 -52.22 -54.34 -6.98
N LEU A 82 -53.05 -53.69 -6.15
CA LEU A 82 -53.21 -52.24 -6.21
C LEU A 82 -52.20 -51.59 -5.26
N VAL A 83 -51.26 -50.82 -5.82
CA VAL A 83 -50.23 -50.09 -5.05
C VAL A 83 -50.62 -48.63 -4.96
N ASN A 84 -50.98 -48.19 -3.75
CA ASN A 84 -51.28 -46.80 -3.45
C ASN A 84 -50.08 -46.14 -2.78
N VAL A 85 -49.81 -44.90 -3.16
CA VAL A 85 -48.59 -44.19 -2.76
C VAL A 85 -48.92 -42.77 -2.30
N ASP A 86 -48.20 -42.30 -1.29
CA ASP A 86 -48.23 -40.92 -0.81
C ASP A 86 -46.81 -40.35 -0.76
N GLY A 87 -46.62 -39.18 -1.37
CA GLY A 87 -45.29 -38.57 -1.55
C GLY A 87 -44.37 -39.25 -2.59
N LEU A 88 -44.94 -40.15 -3.41
CA LEU A 88 -44.28 -40.82 -4.53
C LEU A 88 -45.16 -40.72 -5.79
N CYS A 89 -44.59 -40.89 -6.99
CA CYS A 89 -45.33 -40.79 -8.25
C CYS A 89 -44.82 -41.78 -9.30
N PHE A 90 -45.75 -42.55 -9.89
CA PHE A 90 -45.46 -43.42 -11.03
C PHE A 90 -45.17 -42.59 -12.29
N GLN A 91 -44.07 -42.87 -12.97
CA GLN A 91 -43.62 -42.20 -14.19
C GLN A 91 -44.21 -42.82 -15.47
N ASP A 92 -44.94 -43.93 -15.36
CA ASP A 92 -45.58 -44.61 -16.47
C ASP A 92 -47.08 -44.31 -16.57
N LYS A 93 -47.73 -44.87 -17.60
CA LYS A 93 -49.18 -44.70 -17.84
C LYS A 93 -50.02 -45.90 -17.36
N LEU A 94 -49.41 -46.87 -16.70
CA LEU A 94 -50.06 -48.13 -16.30
C LEU A 94 -50.88 -48.00 -15.00
N GLY A 95 -50.71 -46.89 -14.28
CA GLY A 95 -51.51 -46.59 -13.09
C GLY A 95 -51.04 -47.36 -11.85
N GLN A 96 -51.96 -47.60 -10.91
CA GLN A 96 -51.67 -48.17 -9.59
C GLN A 96 -51.69 -49.71 -9.58
N ASN A 97 -52.23 -50.35 -10.61
CA ASN A 97 -52.28 -51.82 -10.68
C ASN A 97 -50.94 -52.36 -11.17
N ARG A 98 -50.38 -53.30 -10.41
CA ARG A 98 -49.10 -53.95 -10.71
C ARG A 98 -49.26 -55.46 -10.68
N LYS A 99 -48.51 -56.14 -11.52
CA LYS A 99 -48.46 -57.60 -11.53
C LYS A 99 -47.28 -58.09 -10.72
N VAL A 100 -47.49 -59.20 -10.03
CA VAL A 100 -46.45 -59.90 -9.28
C VAL A 100 -45.72 -60.87 -10.22
N ASP A 101 -44.39 -60.84 -10.19
CA ASP A 101 -43.54 -61.74 -10.97
C ASP A 101 -43.46 -63.15 -10.37
N ALA A 102 -42.78 -64.07 -11.05
CA ALA A 102 -42.57 -65.45 -10.60
C ALA A 102 -41.84 -65.58 -9.25
N ARG A 103 -41.28 -64.48 -8.73
CA ARG A 103 -40.51 -64.43 -7.47
C ARG A 103 -41.31 -63.78 -6.33
N GLY A 104 -42.57 -63.39 -6.56
CA GLY A 104 -43.37 -62.69 -5.56
C GLY A 104 -43.06 -61.18 -5.47
N CYS A 105 -42.30 -60.64 -6.42
CA CYS A 105 -41.93 -59.23 -6.46
C CYS A 105 -42.86 -58.45 -7.37
N VAL A 106 -43.13 -57.19 -7.02
CA VAL A 106 -43.60 -56.19 -7.95
C VAL A 106 -42.38 -55.45 -8.47
N ASP A 107 -41.98 -55.78 -9.69
CA ASP A 107 -40.94 -55.01 -10.38
C ASP A 107 -41.50 -53.60 -10.65
N LEU A 108 -40.86 -52.64 -10.00
CA LEU A 108 -41.14 -51.22 -10.22
C LEU A 108 -40.15 -50.63 -11.22
N SER A 109 -39.23 -51.37 -11.82
CA SER A 109 -38.32 -51.02 -12.91
C SER A 109 -37.77 -49.57 -12.93
N GLY A 110 -37.62 -48.93 -11.76
CA GLY A 110 -37.29 -47.51 -11.65
C GLY A 110 -38.40 -46.53 -12.10
N ILE A 111 -39.66 -46.94 -12.22
CA ILE A 111 -40.79 -46.07 -12.60
C ILE A 111 -41.46 -45.35 -11.42
N LEU A 112 -41.18 -45.70 -10.16
CA LEU A 112 -41.76 -45.00 -9.01
C LEU A 112 -40.76 -43.97 -8.46
N LYS A 113 -41.09 -42.69 -8.54
CA LYS A 113 -40.21 -41.58 -8.17
C LYS A 113 -40.63 -40.92 -6.85
N VAL A 114 -39.66 -40.62 -5.99
CA VAL A 114 -39.89 -39.83 -4.77
C VAL A 114 -40.19 -38.37 -5.14
N THR A 115 -41.33 -37.85 -4.70
CA THR A 115 -41.77 -36.47 -5.00
C THR A 115 -41.87 -35.57 -3.78
N ASN A 116 -41.97 -36.13 -2.57
CA ASN A 116 -41.89 -35.34 -1.34
C ASN A 116 -40.47 -34.78 -1.10
N GLY A 117 -40.41 -33.66 -0.37
CA GLY A 117 -39.17 -32.98 -0.01
C GLY A 117 -38.41 -33.62 1.15
N TYR A 118 -37.22 -33.10 1.43
CA TYR A 118 -36.31 -33.59 2.47
C TYR A 118 -36.96 -33.60 3.87
N GLY A 119 -36.63 -34.61 4.68
CA GLY A 119 -37.11 -34.74 6.06
C GLY A 119 -38.62 -35.01 6.21
N ARG A 120 -39.34 -35.28 5.12
CA ARG A 120 -40.74 -35.72 5.13
C ARG A 120 -40.84 -37.24 5.06
N ASN A 121 -42.01 -37.77 5.38
CA ASN A 121 -42.28 -39.19 5.14
C ASN A 121 -42.94 -39.39 3.77
N VAL A 122 -42.71 -40.56 3.19
CA VAL A 122 -43.49 -41.12 2.09
C VAL A 122 -44.12 -42.41 2.55
N SER A 123 -45.19 -42.85 1.90
CA SER A 123 -45.76 -44.15 2.20
C SER A 123 -46.13 -44.94 0.95
N ILE A 124 -45.97 -46.25 1.06
CA ILE A 124 -46.37 -47.24 0.07
C ILE A 124 -47.35 -48.18 0.77
N SER A 125 -48.52 -48.36 0.16
CA SER A 125 -49.58 -49.21 0.69
C SER A 125 -50.08 -50.15 -0.39
N VAL A 126 -50.37 -51.39 -0.01
CA VAL A 126 -50.91 -52.41 -0.92
C VAL A 126 -52.36 -52.66 -0.52
N LEU A 127 -53.25 -52.65 -1.51
CA LEU A 127 -54.67 -52.91 -1.33
C LEU A 127 -55.06 -54.23 -1.98
N SER A 128 -55.89 -54.99 -1.28
CA SER A 128 -56.61 -56.14 -1.81
C SER A 128 -58.11 -55.81 -1.82
N GLY A 129 -58.69 -55.61 -3.01
CA GLY A 129 -60.03 -55.07 -3.16
C GLY A 129 -60.14 -53.63 -2.64
N LYS A 130 -60.92 -53.40 -1.56
CA LYS A 130 -61.07 -52.09 -0.91
C LYS A 130 -60.37 -51.98 0.45
N LYS A 131 -59.63 -53.00 0.86
CA LYS A 131 -58.99 -53.07 2.17
C LYS A 131 -57.48 -52.88 1.99
N GLU A 132 -56.92 -51.90 2.70
CA GLU A 132 -55.48 -51.77 2.87
C GLU A 132 -54.99 -52.99 3.64
N VAL A 133 -54.15 -53.79 2.99
CA VAL A 133 -53.58 -55.01 3.60
C VAL A 133 -52.21 -54.73 4.20
N PHE A 134 -51.55 -53.65 3.77
CA PHE A 134 -50.24 -53.25 4.27
C PHE A 134 -49.97 -51.78 3.97
N LYS A 135 -49.21 -51.12 4.85
CA LYS A 135 -48.66 -49.78 4.67
C LYS A 135 -47.26 -49.69 5.28
N GLU A 136 -46.31 -49.18 4.53
CA GLU A 136 -44.96 -48.85 4.98
C GLU A 136 -44.75 -47.34 4.86
N GLU A 137 -44.19 -46.75 5.90
CA GLU A 137 -43.78 -45.35 5.90
C GLU A 137 -42.26 -45.26 5.91
N ILE A 138 -41.72 -44.50 4.96
CA ILE A 138 -40.29 -44.34 4.74
C ILE A 138 -39.94 -42.87 4.98
N HIS A 139 -38.92 -42.63 5.80
CA HIS A 139 -38.44 -41.28 6.05
C HIS A 139 -37.47 -40.84 4.95
N ILE A 140 -37.72 -39.70 4.32
CA ILE A 140 -36.78 -39.07 3.40
C ILE A 140 -35.68 -38.42 4.24
N GLU A 141 -34.43 -38.70 3.91
CA GLU A 141 -33.28 -38.15 4.62
C GLU A 141 -33.34 -36.63 4.72
N LYS A 142 -32.90 -36.10 5.86
CA LYS A 142 -32.90 -34.65 6.09
C LYS A 142 -31.70 -34.01 5.43
N ARG A 143 -31.93 -32.85 4.81
CA ARG A 143 -30.89 -31.90 4.37
C ARG A 143 -31.14 -30.54 5.01
N VAL A 144 -30.07 -29.79 5.25
CA VAL A 144 -30.14 -28.44 5.83
C VAL A 144 -29.29 -27.49 5.00
N LEU A 145 -29.86 -26.34 4.64
CA LEU A 145 -29.10 -25.22 4.07
C LEU A 145 -28.48 -24.40 5.21
N ARG A 146 -27.17 -24.17 5.16
CA ARG A 146 -26.46 -23.30 6.11
C ARG A 146 -25.52 -22.33 5.43
N ALA A 147 -25.20 -21.22 6.09
CA ALA A 147 -24.08 -20.37 5.71
C ALA A 147 -22.78 -20.99 6.27
N ALA A 148 -21.82 -21.27 5.38
CA ALA A 148 -20.48 -21.74 5.74
C ALA A 148 -19.54 -20.58 6.08
N SER A 149 -19.79 -19.39 5.49
CA SER A 149 -19.08 -18.16 5.84
C SER A 149 -19.65 -17.52 7.10
N GLU A 150 -18.81 -16.84 7.88
CA GLU A 150 -19.28 -15.96 8.94
C GLU A 150 -20.05 -14.78 8.33
N VAL A 151 -21.30 -14.61 8.77
CA VAL A 151 -22.12 -13.46 8.38
C VAL A 151 -21.94 -12.36 9.43
N PRO A 152 -21.48 -11.15 9.04
CA PRO A 152 -21.35 -10.02 9.95
C PRO A 152 -22.67 -9.71 10.67
N ARG A 153 -22.61 -9.46 11.98
CA ARG A 153 -23.79 -9.05 12.76
C ARG A 153 -24.16 -7.58 12.55
N VAL A 154 -23.17 -6.77 12.16
CA VAL A 154 -23.30 -5.32 11.94
C VAL A 154 -22.68 -4.97 10.58
N CYS A 155 -23.40 -4.17 9.80
CA CYS A 155 -22.99 -3.66 8.49
C CYS A 155 -23.19 -2.15 8.43
N THR A 156 -22.39 -1.46 7.62
CA THR A 156 -22.57 -0.02 7.37
C THR A 156 -23.69 0.20 6.34
N ALA A 157 -24.54 1.19 6.57
CA ALA A 157 -25.57 1.60 5.61
C ALA A 157 -24.99 1.87 4.22
N GLY A 158 -25.62 1.30 3.18
CA GLY A 158 -25.17 1.43 1.77
C GLY A 158 -23.97 0.56 1.36
N SER A 159 -23.45 -0.30 2.25
CA SER A 159 -22.38 -1.25 1.93
C SER A 159 -22.89 -2.54 1.24
N GLN A 160 -22.03 -3.55 1.12
CA GLN A 160 -22.39 -4.87 0.56
C GLN A 160 -21.84 -5.99 1.45
N LEU A 161 -22.63 -7.05 1.63
CA LEU A 161 -22.14 -8.31 2.19
C LEU A 161 -21.47 -9.12 1.08
N GLU A 162 -20.17 -9.37 1.24
CA GLU A 162 -19.37 -10.01 0.20
C GLU A 162 -19.11 -11.49 0.48
N ASN A 163 -19.11 -12.29 -0.58
CA ASN A 163 -18.64 -13.67 -0.62
C ASN A 163 -19.27 -14.59 0.46
N ILE A 164 -20.58 -14.49 0.64
CA ILE A 164 -21.32 -15.38 1.53
C ILE A 164 -21.46 -16.75 0.85
N VAL A 165 -20.89 -17.77 1.48
CA VAL A 165 -20.94 -19.16 1.01
C VAL A 165 -22.08 -19.88 1.71
N PHE A 166 -22.99 -20.44 0.93
CA PHE A 166 -24.06 -21.32 1.38
C PHE A 166 -23.74 -22.75 1.00
N GLU A 167 -24.04 -23.71 1.88
CA GLU A 167 -23.87 -25.12 1.62
C GLU A 167 -25.05 -25.94 2.12
N ILE A 168 -25.36 -27.01 1.42
CA ILE A 168 -26.37 -27.98 1.83
C ILE A 168 -25.65 -29.15 2.47
N ILE A 169 -26.07 -29.51 3.69
CA ILE A 169 -25.47 -30.58 4.46
C ILE A 169 -26.44 -31.72 4.74
N ASP A 170 -25.88 -32.92 4.86
CA ASP A 170 -26.57 -34.12 5.32
C ASP A 170 -26.76 -34.14 6.85
N CYS A 171 -27.41 -35.20 7.34
CA CYS A 171 -27.64 -35.43 8.77
C CYS A 171 -26.34 -35.64 9.58
N ASN A 172 -25.23 -35.99 8.91
CA ASN A 172 -23.91 -36.13 9.51
C ASN A 172 -23.09 -34.82 9.47
N GLY A 173 -23.61 -33.77 8.84
CA GLY A 173 -22.94 -32.47 8.69
C GLY A 173 -21.97 -32.39 7.51
N HIS A 174 -21.92 -33.40 6.65
CA HIS A 174 -21.12 -33.39 5.42
C HIS A 174 -21.86 -32.65 4.30
N VAL A 175 -21.11 -32.00 3.42
CA VAL A 175 -21.69 -31.29 2.26
C VAL A 175 -22.27 -32.31 1.29
N ASP A 176 -23.54 -32.13 0.96
CA ASP A 176 -24.22 -32.96 -0.04
C ASP A 176 -23.84 -32.52 -1.44
N ALA A 177 -22.81 -33.18 -1.98
CA ALA A 177 -22.31 -32.92 -3.32
C ALA A 177 -23.25 -33.45 -4.42
N THR A 178 -24.37 -34.11 -4.11
CA THR A 178 -25.35 -34.54 -5.12
C THR A 178 -26.24 -33.40 -5.60
N ILE A 179 -26.42 -32.36 -4.76
CA ILE A 179 -27.25 -31.19 -5.09
C ILE A 179 -26.40 -30.16 -5.85
N ASN A 180 -26.39 -30.30 -7.17
CA ASN A 180 -25.64 -29.46 -8.10
C ASN A 180 -26.50 -28.95 -9.23
N ASN A 181 -26.12 -27.82 -9.82
CA ASN A 181 -26.70 -27.39 -11.07
C ASN A 181 -26.20 -28.29 -12.21
N ASP A 182 -27.03 -29.24 -12.65
CA ASP A 182 -26.74 -30.09 -13.81
C ASP A 182 -27.70 -29.75 -14.97
N GLU A 183 -27.24 -28.85 -15.84
CA GLU A 183 -27.97 -28.45 -17.04
C GLU A 183 -28.21 -29.61 -18.02
N LYS A 184 -27.40 -30.70 -17.97
CA LYS A 184 -27.55 -31.84 -18.88
C LYS A 184 -28.68 -32.78 -18.47
N CYS A 185 -29.02 -32.83 -17.18
CA CYS A 185 -30.12 -33.65 -16.63
C CYS A 185 -31.44 -32.88 -16.48
N GLY A 186 -31.49 -31.60 -16.86
CA GLY A 186 -32.70 -30.77 -16.79
C GLY A 186 -33.11 -30.35 -15.38
N GLN A 187 -32.28 -30.60 -14.36
CA GLN A 187 -32.50 -30.19 -12.97
C GLN A 187 -31.59 -29.00 -12.65
N SER A 188 -32.17 -27.79 -12.63
CA SER A 188 -31.42 -26.57 -12.29
C SER A 188 -31.55 -26.21 -10.81
N HIS A 189 -30.59 -26.70 -10.02
CA HIS A 189 -30.48 -26.39 -8.60
C HIS A 189 -29.81 -25.02 -8.40
N SER A 190 -30.58 -24.06 -7.89
CA SER A 190 -30.10 -22.70 -7.64
C SER A 190 -30.57 -22.16 -6.29
N LEU A 191 -29.79 -21.27 -5.72
CA LEU A 191 -30.13 -20.47 -4.56
C LEU A 191 -30.79 -19.16 -5.03
N VAL A 192 -31.80 -18.70 -4.29
CA VAL A 192 -32.47 -17.42 -4.48
C VAL A 192 -32.40 -16.64 -3.17
N ILE A 193 -32.07 -15.36 -3.24
CA ILE A 193 -32.09 -14.44 -2.10
C ILE A 193 -33.37 -13.61 -2.17
N LYS A 194 -34.18 -13.64 -1.11
CA LYS A 194 -35.45 -12.93 -1.01
C LYS A 194 -35.40 -11.91 0.12
N SER A 195 -35.78 -10.66 -0.15
CA SER A 195 -35.94 -9.62 0.86
C SER A 195 -36.91 -8.56 0.36
N GLU A 196 -37.76 -8.02 1.25
CA GLU A 196 -38.66 -6.91 0.92
C GLU A 196 -37.91 -5.59 0.68
N SER A 197 -36.70 -5.45 1.25
CA SER A 197 -35.88 -4.23 1.15
C SER A 197 -34.94 -4.24 -0.06
N LEU A 198 -34.79 -5.39 -0.73
CA LEU A 198 -34.02 -5.52 -1.95
C LEU A 198 -34.98 -5.38 -3.14
N GLU A 199 -34.77 -4.40 -4.02
CA GLU A 199 -35.39 -4.38 -5.36
C GLU A 199 -34.77 -5.47 -6.27
N THR A 200 -34.42 -6.62 -5.70
CA THR A 200 -33.94 -7.77 -6.47
C THR A 200 -35.14 -8.49 -7.04
N ASP A 201 -35.28 -8.44 -8.36
CA ASP A 201 -36.18 -9.31 -9.10
C ASP A 201 -35.91 -10.78 -8.69
N ASP A 202 -36.97 -11.55 -8.39
CA ASP A 202 -36.92 -12.98 -8.05
C ASP A 202 -36.25 -13.83 -9.16
N SER A 203 -35.87 -13.19 -10.27
CA SER A 203 -35.09 -13.74 -11.38
C SER A 203 -33.61 -14.01 -11.07
N VAL A 204 -33.00 -13.37 -10.06
CA VAL A 204 -31.58 -13.59 -9.75
C VAL A 204 -31.38 -14.94 -9.07
N ARG A 205 -30.71 -15.87 -9.77
CA ARG A 205 -30.44 -17.24 -9.32
C ARG A 205 -28.95 -17.51 -9.26
N TYR A 206 -28.51 -18.14 -8.17
CA TYR A 206 -27.11 -18.50 -7.96
C TYR A 206 -26.95 -20.02 -8.05
N SER A 207 -26.12 -20.52 -8.96
CA SER A 207 -25.96 -21.97 -9.16
C SER A 207 -25.25 -22.66 -7.99
N PHE A 208 -25.65 -23.89 -7.68
CA PHE A 208 -24.90 -24.77 -6.78
C PHE A 208 -23.82 -25.54 -7.56
N SER A 209 -22.64 -25.66 -6.93
CA SER A 209 -21.50 -26.44 -7.40
C SER A 209 -20.93 -27.26 -6.23
N ASN A 210 -20.93 -28.58 -6.37
CA ASN A 210 -20.64 -29.57 -5.33
C ASN A 210 -21.34 -29.27 -3.98
N GLY A 211 -22.66 -29.01 -4.01
CA GLY A 211 -23.46 -28.72 -2.81
C GLY A 211 -23.24 -27.32 -2.21
N ARG A 212 -22.43 -26.47 -2.85
CA ARG A 212 -22.07 -25.13 -2.39
C ARG A 212 -22.47 -24.04 -3.36
N CYS A 213 -22.83 -22.88 -2.85
CA CYS A 213 -23.18 -21.70 -3.63
C CYS A 213 -22.50 -20.47 -3.04
N ILE A 214 -21.91 -19.62 -3.89
CA ILE A 214 -21.24 -18.38 -3.46
C ILE A 214 -22.02 -17.17 -3.96
N VAL A 215 -22.52 -16.37 -3.02
CA VAL A 215 -23.15 -15.08 -3.33
C VAL A 215 -22.09 -14.00 -3.16
N ARG A 216 -21.66 -13.41 -4.28
CA ARG A 216 -20.52 -12.46 -4.29
C ARG A 216 -20.82 -11.15 -3.59
N ALA A 217 -22.05 -10.64 -3.72
CA ALA A 217 -22.45 -9.38 -3.14
C ALA A 217 -23.96 -9.39 -2.86
N ILE A 218 -24.36 -9.05 -1.64
CA ILE A 218 -25.73 -8.75 -1.25
C ILE A 218 -25.76 -7.28 -0.79
N PRO A 219 -26.49 -6.39 -1.47
CA PRO A 219 -26.50 -4.98 -1.11
C PRO A 219 -27.20 -4.73 0.22
N ILE A 220 -26.66 -3.83 1.03
CA ILE A 220 -27.23 -3.41 2.32
C ILE A 220 -28.02 -2.11 2.12
N PRO A 221 -29.22 -1.97 2.72
CA PRO A 221 -30.02 -0.74 2.63
C PRO A 221 -29.26 0.52 3.07
N GLN A 222 -29.69 1.68 2.57
CA GLN A 222 -29.09 2.97 2.92
C GLN A 222 -29.56 3.54 4.26
N TYR A 223 -30.55 2.92 4.89
CA TYR A 223 -31.12 3.37 6.16
C TYR A 223 -30.74 2.45 7.31
N GLU A 224 -30.67 3.02 8.51
CA GLU A 224 -30.38 2.31 9.75
C GLU A 224 -31.52 1.34 10.12
N GLY A 225 -31.17 0.19 10.70
CA GLY A 225 -32.14 -0.78 11.21
C GLY A 225 -31.77 -2.24 10.96
N ILE A 226 -32.70 -3.15 11.25
CA ILE A 226 -32.49 -4.59 11.04
C ILE A 226 -32.82 -4.93 9.58
N PHE A 227 -31.80 -5.30 8.82
CA PHE A 227 -31.98 -5.85 7.47
C PHE A 227 -32.10 -7.37 7.54
N SER A 228 -33.18 -7.91 6.97
CA SER A 228 -33.46 -9.35 6.93
C SER A 228 -33.60 -9.84 5.50
N PHE A 229 -33.02 -11.00 5.21
CA PHE A 229 -33.20 -11.69 3.94
C PHE A 229 -33.23 -13.21 4.13
N VAL A 230 -33.84 -13.91 3.18
CA VAL A 230 -33.95 -15.37 3.18
C VAL A 230 -33.21 -15.93 1.97
N ALA A 231 -32.27 -16.83 2.22
CA ALA A 231 -31.64 -17.65 1.19
C ALA A 231 -32.42 -18.96 1.06
N ALA A 232 -32.96 -19.25 -0.12
CA ALA A 232 -33.82 -20.42 -0.35
C ALA A 232 -33.42 -21.19 -1.61
N HIS A 233 -33.56 -22.52 -1.59
CA HIS A 233 -33.33 -23.37 -2.75
C HIS A 233 -34.52 -23.32 -3.72
N SER A 234 -34.25 -23.29 -5.03
CA SER A 234 -35.27 -23.13 -6.08
C SER A 234 -36.26 -24.30 -6.19
N CYS A 235 -35.80 -25.54 -6.01
CA CYS A 235 -36.61 -26.76 -6.16
C CYS A 235 -37.08 -27.39 -4.84
N HIS A 236 -36.56 -26.93 -3.70
CA HIS A 236 -36.76 -27.57 -2.39
C HIS A 236 -37.08 -26.48 -1.37
N PRO A 237 -38.37 -26.07 -1.24
CA PRO A 237 -38.78 -24.95 -0.41
C PRO A 237 -38.41 -25.09 1.08
N GLU A 238 -38.26 -26.32 1.56
CA GLU A 238 -37.81 -26.64 2.91
C GLU A 238 -36.34 -26.28 3.18
N LEU A 239 -35.52 -26.15 2.13
CA LEU A 239 -34.12 -25.75 2.22
C LEU A 239 -34.01 -24.22 2.15
N GLN A 240 -34.17 -23.57 3.30
CA GLN A 240 -34.06 -22.13 3.43
C GLN A 240 -33.37 -21.71 4.74
N LEU A 241 -32.71 -20.55 4.71
CA LEU A 241 -32.03 -19.94 5.83
C LEU A 241 -32.38 -18.44 5.89
N ALA A 242 -32.94 -18.00 7.02
CA ALA A 242 -33.16 -16.59 7.29
C ALA A 242 -31.93 -15.98 7.96
N ILE A 243 -31.49 -14.82 7.46
CA ILE A 243 -30.34 -14.07 7.96
C ILE A 243 -30.80 -12.67 8.35
N GLN A 244 -30.30 -12.18 9.48
CA GLN A 244 -30.54 -10.83 9.98
C GLN A 244 -29.22 -10.14 10.28
N VAL A 245 -29.09 -8.89 9.86
CA VAL A 245 -27.92 -8.04 10.12
C VAL A 245 -28.37 -6.66 10.58
N ASN A 246 -27.65 -6.08 11.55
CA ASN A 246 -27.88 -4.72 12.01
C ASN A 246 -27.18 -3.74 11.06
N VAL A 247 -27.90 -2.72 10.58
CA VAL A 247 -27.35 -1.69 9.70
C VAL A 247 -27.16 -0.42 10.50
N GLU A 248 -25.93 0.08 10.55
CA GLU A 248 -25.55 1.30 11.28
C GLU A 248 -25.15 2.44 10.33
N GLU A 249 -25.37 3.70 10.73
CA GLU A 249 -24.91 4.87 9.95
C GLU A 249 -23.38 4.90 9.83
N ALA A 250 -22.90 5.34 8.65
CA ALA A 250 -21.47 5.59 8.46
C ALA A 250 -20.99 6.71 9.40
N PRO A 251 -19.82 6.57 10.05
CA PRO A 251 -19.31 7.58 10.97
C PRO A 251 -18.99 8.90 10.23
N LYS A 252 -19.66 9.98 10.63
CA LYS A 252 -19.54 11.34 10.06
C LYS A 252 -18.19 12.03 10.36
N GLU A 253 -17.39 11.48 11.28
CA GLU A 253 -16.14 12.09 11.75
C GLU A 253 -15.04 12.15 10.67
N LEU A 254 -15.02 11.21 9.71
CA LEU A 254 -14.00 11.16 8.67
C LEU A 254 -14.12 12.27 7.62
N GLU A 255 -15.32 12.75 7.31
CA GLU A 255 -15.50 13.82 6.31
C GLU A 255 -15.02 15.18 6.81
N GLU A 256 -15.26 15.49 8.09
CA GLU A 256 -14.88 16.77 8.68
C GLU A 256 -13.35 16.89 8.81
N ASP A 257 -12.68 15.80 9.17
CA ASP A 257 -11.21 15.76 9.28
C ASP A 257 -10.54 15.82 7.91
N VAL A 258 -11.11 15.18 6.88
CA VAL A 258 -10.64 15.32 5.49
C VAL A 258 -10.80 16.75 4.99
N LEU A 259 -11.91 17.42 5.31
CA LEU A 259 -12.12 18.83 4.95
C LEU A 259 -11.09 19.74 5.65
N LYS A 260 -10.84 19.52 6.94
CA LYS A 260 -9.79 20.23 7.70
C LYS A 260 -8.42 20.03 7.08
N CYS A 261 -8.06 18.79 6.72
CA CYS A 261 -6.80 18.49 6.01
C CYS A 261 -6.72 19.21 4.67
N GLY A 262 -7.79 19.22 3.86
CA GLY A 262 -7.83 19.90 2.57
C GLY A 262 -7.58 21.42 2.69
N THR A 263 -8.21 22.07 3.68
CA THR A 263 -7.97 23.51 3.94
C THR A 263 -6.54 23.79 4.38
N PHE A 264 -5.96 22.92 5.21
CA PHE A 264 -4.58 23.04 5.67
C PHE A 264 -3.58 22.89 4.51
N ILE A 265 -3.81 21.92 3.63
CA ILE A 265 -3.01 21.72 2.41
C ILE A 265 -3.09 22.96 1.52
N GLY A 266 -4.29 23.46 1.23
CA GLY A 266 -4.47 24.64 0.37
C GLY A 266 -3.84 25.91 0.96
N LEU A 267 -3.82 26.08 2.28
CA LEU A 267 -3.09 27.17 2.93
C LEU A 267 -1.58 27.03 2.75
N HIS A 268 -1.04 25.81 2.91
CA HIS A 268 0.37 25.56 2.73
C HIS A 268 0.84 25.71 1.29
N GLU A 269 0.04 25.28 0.31
CA GLU A 269 0.34 25.50 -1.12
C GLU A 269 0.43 26.99 -1.45
N LYS A 270 -0.51 27.81 -0.97
CA LYS A 270 -0.45 29.28 -1.14
C LYS A 270 0.80 29.87 -0.52
N ASN A 271 1.18 29.42 0.68
CA ASN A 271 2.39 29.89 1.35
C ASN A 271 3.66 29.48 0.59
N ILE A 272 3.69 28.29 -0.01
CA ILE A 272 4.82 27.85 -0.84
C ILE A 272 4.97 28.74 -2.07
N ILE A 273 3.87 29.04 -2.76
CA ILE A 273 3.87 29.94 -3.93
C ILE A 273 4.39 31.33 -3.52
N LEU A 274 3.87 31.90 -2.43
CA LEU A 274 4.34 33.20 -1.92
C LEU A 274 5.84 33.21 -1.62
N LEU A 275 6.36 32.13 -1.01
CA LEU A 275 7.80 32.00 -0.72
C LEU A 275 8.63 31.86 -1.99
N GLN A 276 8.12 31.18 -3.01
CA GLN A 276 8.77 31.07 -4.32
C GLN A 276 8.82 32.44 -5.03
N ASP A 277 7.74 33.21 -5.00
CA ASP A 277 7.70 34.57 -5.57
C ASP A 277 8.70 35.49 -4.86
N GLN A 278 8.78 35.39 -3.53
CA GLN A 278 9.79 36.11 -2.74
C GLN A 278 11.22 35.68 -3.09
N GLN A 279 11.44 34.38 -3.29
CA GLN A 279 12.75 33.86 -3.72
C GLN A 279 13.16 34.46 -5.06
N VAL A 280 12.27 34.46 -6.06
CA VAL A 280 12.53 35.03 -7.38
C VAL A 280 12.85 36.52 -7.29
N ALA A 281 12.11 37.29 -6.47
CA ALA A 281 12.39 38.70 -6.25
C ALA A 281 13.78 38.93 -5.63
N ILE A 282 14.16 38.13 -4.63
CA ILE A 282 15.50 38.21 -4.01
C ILE A 282 16.60 37.83 -5.01
N GLU A 283 16.39 36.80 -5.84
CA GLU A 283 17.34 36.41 -6.87
C GLU A 283 17.55 37.52 -7.90
N GLN A 284 16.48 38.22 -8.29
CA GLN A 284 16.55 39.40 -9.17
C GLN A 284 17.32 40.55 -8.51
N ASP A 285 17.07 40.84 -7.23
CA ASP A 285 17.81 41.86 -6.48
C ASP A 285 19.32 41.52 -6.40
N ILE A 286 19.66 40.26 -6.12
CA ILE A 286 21.06 39.78 -6.10
C ILE A 286 21.72 39.96 -7.47
N SER A 287 21.00 39.60 -8.55
CA SER A 287 21.50 39.76 -9.91
C SER A 287 21.75 41.24 -10.24
N SER A 288 20.84 42.13 -9.86
CA SER A 288 21.00 43.57 -10.09
C SER A 288 22.20 44.14 -9.32
N LEU A 289 22.43 43.73 -8.08
CA LEU A 289 23.57 44.17 -7.29
C LEU A 289 24.91 43.67 -7.86
N LYS A 290 24.93 42.44 -8.38
CA LYS A 290 26.11 41.92 -9.09
C LYS A 290 26.39 42.68 -10.37
N GLU A 291 25.35 43.07 -11.12
CA GLU A 291 25.50 43.90 -12.33
C GLU A 291 26.10 45.27 -11.98
N GLU A 292 25.59 45.94 -10.94
CA GLU A 292 26.14 47.23 -10.48
C GLU A 292 27.63 47.12 -10.13
N MET A 293 28.02 46.06 -9.42
CA MET A 293 29.44 45.82 -9.11
C MET A 293 30.26 45.47 -10.35
N THR A 294 29.68 44.78 -11.32
CA THR A 294 30.31 44.49 -12.60
C THR A 294 30.58 45.77 -13.38
N GLU A 295 29.62 46.70 -13.44
CA GLU A 295 29.80 48.01 -14.05
C GLU A 295 30.89 48.84 -13.35
N ARG A 296 31.00 48.77 -12.01
CA ARG A 296 32.09 49.43 -11.27
C ARG A 296 33.46 48.88 -11.65
N ILE A 297 33.59 47.56 -11.77
CA ILE A 297 34.83 46.92 -12.24
C ILE A 297 35.13 47.33 -13.68
N GLU A 298 34.11 47.38 -14.53
CA GLU A 298 34.24 47.79 -15.93
C GLU A 298 34.75 49.24 -16.09
N ARG A 299 34.29 50.14 -15.22
CA ARG A 299 34.69 51.56 -15.17
C ARG A 299 36.15 51.79 -14.74
N LYS A 300 36.79 50.85 -14.04
CA LYS A 300 38.25 50.88 -13.76
C LYS A 300 39.05 50.49 -15.01
N GLY A 301 38.98 51.35 -16.04
CA GLY A 301 39.19 51.13 -17.47
C GLY A 301 40.39 50.32 -17.98
N ASP A 302 41.36 49.97 -17.14
CA ASP A 302 42.60 49.30 -17.56
C ASP A 302 42.90 48.02 -16.77
N SER A 303 41.97 47.55 -15.93
CA SER A 303 42.18 46.32 -15.15
C SER A 303 41.89 45.04 -15.95
N ALA A 304 42.67 43.99 -15.72
CA ALA A 304 42.42 42.67 -16.33
C ALA A 304 41.03 42.12 -15.95
N ALA A 305 40.57 42.38 -14.72
CA ALA A 305 39.22 42.06 -14.27
C ALA A 305 38.13 42.70 -15.13
N SER A 306 38.33 43.96 -15.55
CA SER A 306 37.41 44.71 -16.42
C SER A 306 37.25 44.06 -17.80
N VAL A 307 38.33 43.54 -18.38
CA VAL A 307 38.30 42.78 -19.65
C VAL A 307 37.59 41.44 -19.48
N VAL A 308 37.87 40.73 -18.38
CA VAL A 308 37.23 39.44 -18.07
C VAL A 308 35.73 39.59 -17.82
N CYS A 309 35.30 40.62 -17.07
CA CYS A 309 33.88 40.91 -16.82
C CYS A 309 33.12 41.14 -18.13
N ASN A 310 33.64 42.00 -19.01
CA ASN A 310 33.09 42.23 -20.34
C ASN A 310 32.95 40.92 -21.14
N LEU A 311 33.95 40.06 -21.07
CA LEU A 311 34.01 38.82 -21.81
C LEU A 311 33.03 37.76 -21.26
N LEU A 312 32.90 37.65 -19.93
CA LEU A 312 31.90 36.80 -19.28
C LEU A 312 30.48 37.27 -19.63
N ARG A 313 30.24 38.59 -19.67
CA ARG A 313 28.96 39.18 -20.10
C ARG A 313 28.66 38.88 -21.56
N ALA A 314 29.63 39.07 -22.46
CA ALA A 314 29.46 38.76 -23.90
C ALA A 314 29.20 37.27 -24.16
N THR A 315 29.89 36.37 -23.45
CA THR A 315 29.72 34.91 -23.57
C THR A 315 28.35 34.44 -23.07
N SER A 316 27.76 35.14 -22.09
CA SER A 316 26.41 34.85 -21.60
C SER A 316 25.33 35.22 -22.64
N LEU A 317 25.63 36.16 -23.54
CA LEU A 317 24.74 36.65 -24.58
C LEU A 317 24.91 35.94 -25.93
N GLN A 318 26.11 35.42 -26.24
CA GLN A 318 26.45 34.81 -27.53
C GLN A 318 27.02 33.39 -27.31
N LYS A 319 26.40 32.36 -27.92
CA LYS A 319 26.76 30.92 -27.80
C LYS A 319 28.17 30.53 -28.30
N GLN A 320 29.04 31.48 -28.66
CA GLN A 320 30.43 31.22 -29.01
C GLN A 320 31.31 31.47 -27.79
N THR A 321 31.77 30.38 -27.16
CA THR A 321 32.67 30.46 -26.00
C THR A 321 34.12 30.54 -26.47
N ASN A 322 34.79 31.65 -26.18
CA ASN A 322 36.26 31.71 -26.23
C ASN A 322 36.83 30.65 -25.27
N GLU A 323 37.80 29.85 -25.74
CA GLU A 323 38.40 28.73 -25.00
C GLU A 323 38.94 29.18 -23.63
N PHE A 324 39.59 30.34 -23.58
CA PHE A 324 40.05 31.02 -22.36
C PHE A 324 38.95 31.16 -21.29
N VAL A 325 37.76 31.63 -21.68
CA VAL A 325 36.64 31.91 -20.75
C VAL A 325 36.14 30.64 -20.08
N ARG A 326 36.24 29.49 -20.75
CA ARG A 326 35.78 28.20 -20.21
C ARG A 326 36.57 27.76 -18.97
N HIS A 327 37.75 28.33 -18.79
CA HIS A 327 38.64 28.05 -17.67
C HIS A 327 38.58 29.09 -16.54
N VAL A 328 38.02 30.26 -16.81
CA VAL A 328 37.76 31.30 -15.81
C VAL A 328 36.48 30.96 -15.04
N ILE A 329 36.55 31.10 -13.72
CA ILE A 329 35.42 30.92 -12.80
C ILE A 329 34.78 32.28 -12.52
N GLY A 330 35.59 33.32 -12.33
CA GLY A 330 35.12 34.70 -12.17
C GLY A 330 36.17 35.59 -11.51
N VAL A 331 35.75 36.82 -11.18
CA VAL A 331 36.54 37.80 -10.41
C VAL A 331 36.15 37.69 -8.94
N VAL A 332 37.12 37.70 -8.01
CA VAL A 332 36.87 37.48 -6.57
C VAL A 332 35.72 38.31 -6.03
N ALA A 333 35.65 39.61 -6.35
CA ALA A 333 34.59 40.52 -5.94
C ALA A 333 33.16 40.04 -6.28
N LEU A 334 32.98 39.23 -7.33
CA LEU A 334 31.68 38.77 -7.83
C LEU A 334 31.35 37.31 -7.45
N LEU A 335 32.32 36.58 -6.86
CA LEU A 335 32.19 35.16 -6.53
C LEU A 335 31.51 34.88 -5.18
N GLY A 336 31.21 35.93 -4.41
CA GLY A 336 30.51 35.81 -3.14
C GLY A 336 29.74 37.08 -2.82
N THR A 337 28.79 36.96 -1.90
CA THR A 337 28.03 38.09 -1.37
C THR A 337 28.12 38.12 0.15
N VAL A 338 27.77 39.25 0.75
CA VAL A 338 27.83 39.42 2.21
C VAL A 338 26.56 40.09 2.74
N GLN A 339 26.35 39.99 4.06
CA GLN A 339 25.07 40.35 4.69
C GLN A 339 24.89 41.84 4.97
N ASN A 340 25.97 42.61 5.13
CA ASN A 340 25.89 44.04 5.42
C ASN A 340 27.07 44.83 4.82
N ASN A 341 26.88 46.15 4.74
CA ASN A 341 27.81 47.07 4.11
C ASN A 341 29.12 47.20 4.89
N GLU A 342 29.05 47.17 6.22
CA GLU A 342 30.20 47.29 7.10
C GLU A 342 31.17 46.13 6.90
N LEU A 343 30.64 44.91 6.85
CA LEU A 343 31.40 43.69 6.59
C LEU A 343 31.97 43.69 5.16
N SER A 344 31.16 44.08 4.17
CA SER A 344 31.64 44.16 2.78
C SER A 344 32.83 45.09 2.64
N ARG A 345 32.68 46.31 3.18
CA ARG A 345 33.71 47.34 3.16
C ARG A 345 34.98 46.86 3.85
N ILE A 346 34.88 46.35 5.09
CA ILE A 346 36.09 45.97 5.85
C ILE A 346 36.79 44.74 5.26
N LEU A 347 36.06 43.80 4.65
CA LEU A 347 36.65 42.68 3.94
C LEU A 347 37.34 43.15 2.65
N ALA A 348 36.76 44.10 1.93
CA ALA A 348 37.39 44.69 0.75
C ALA A 348 38.68 45.45 1.12
N GLU A 349 38.68 46.23 2.20
CA GLU A 349 39.90 46.87 2.74
C GLU A 349 40.93 45.84 3.21
N TYR A 350 40.48 44.72 3.80
CA TYR A 350 41.36 43.62 4.18
C TYR A 350 41.96 42.91 2.97
N LEU A 351 41.21 42.64 1.92
CA LEU A 351 41.76 41.95 0.74
C LEU A 351 42.61 42.90 -0.12
N GLY A 352 42.22 44.17 -0.17
CA GLY A 352 42.79 45.16 -1.07
C GLY A 352 42.33 44.95 -2.52
N ASP A 353 42.54 45.97 -3.34
CA ASP A 353 42.11 45.98 -4.75
C ASP A 353 42.72 44.80 -5.54
N ASP A 354 44.00 44.48 -5.30
CA ASP A 354 44.71 43.40 -6.01
C ASP A 354 44.03 42.03 -5.84
N GLN A 355 43.58 41.71 -4.63
CA GLN A 355 42.90 40.43 -4.35
C GLN A 355 41.42 40.48 -4.72
N MET A 356 40.75 41.63 -4.56
CA MET A 356 39.35 41.80 -4.95
C MET A 356 39.16 41.72 -6.47
N LEU A 357 40.14 42.20 -7.25
CA LEU A 357 40.17 42.15 -8.71
C LEU A 357 40.86 40.89 -9.26
N ALA A 358 41.26 39.95 -8.40
CA ALA A 358 41.94 38.75 -8.86
C ALA A 358 41.02 37.87 -9.73
N ILE A 359 41.59 37.34 -10.82
CA ILE A 359 40.91 36.42 -11.72
C ILE A 359 41.08 35.00 -11.19
N VAL A 360 39.98 34.28 -11.02
CA VAL A 360 39.98 32.91 -10.50
C VAL A 360 39.83 31.92 -11.65
N CYS A 361 40.78 31.01 -11.79
CA CYS A 361 40.83 29.99 -12.84
C CYS A 361 40.77 28.58 -12.25
N LYS A 362 40.37 27.61 -13.08
CA LYS A 362 40.27 26.19 -12.65
C LYS A 362 41.62 25.58 -12.29
N SER A 363 42.70 25.85 -13.03
CA SER A 363 44.01 25.20 -12.80
C SER A 363 45.17 25.91 -13.47
N TYR A 364 46.40 25.67 -13.00
CA TYR A 364 47.62 26.23 -13.56
C TYR A 364 47.85 25.79 -15.00
N GLY A 365 47.53 24.56 -15.41
CA GLY A 365 47.59 24.16 -16.82
C GLY A 365 46.69 25.03 -17.72
N ALA A 366 45.51 25.38 -17.20
CA ALA A 366 44.60 26.32 -17.86
C ALA A 366 45.04 27.79 -17.70
N ALA A 367 45.94 28.06 -16.75
CA ALA A 367 46.62 29.34 -16.56
C ALA A 367 48.03 29.40 -17.21
N GLY A 368 48.55 28.29 -17.73
CA GLY A 368 49.82 28.16 -18.44
C GLY A 368 49.60 28.30 -19.93
N ASP A 369 48.41 27.91 -20.41
CA ASP A 369 47.86 28.42 -21.66
C ASP A 369 47.63 29.94 -21.60
N LEU A 370 47.57 30.55 -20.42
CA LEU A 370 47.39 32.00 -20.21
C LEU A 370 48.61 32.83 -20.63
N GLN A 371 49.81 32.24 -20.76
CA GLN A 371 50.95 32.87 -21.45
C GLN A 371 50.81 32.81 -22.99
N LYS A 372 50.20 31.77 -23.54
CA LYS A 372 49.84 31.72 -24.98
C LYS A 372 48.64 32.62 -25.29
N TYR A 373 47.70 32.71 -24.36
CA TYR A 373 46.61 33.67 -24.38
C TYR A 373 47.03 35.02 -23.80
N GLU A 374 48.28 35.27 -23.40
CA GLU A 374 48.67 36.60 -22.92
C GLU A 374 48.53 37.58 -24.08
N HIS A 375 49.09 37.21 -25.23
CA HIS A 375 48.86 37.91 -26.49
C HIS A 375 47.39 37.93 -26.90
N ALA A 376 46.65 36.82 -26.78
CA ALA A 376 45.23 36.79 -27.14
C ALA A 376 44.35 37.63 -26.18
N PHE A 377 44.71 37.71 -24.91
CA PHE A 377 44.04 38.48 -23.86
C PHE A 377 44.31 39.97 -24.07
N TYR A 378 45.56 40.34 -24.35
CA TYR A 378 45.92 41.71 -24.76
C TYR A 378 45.28 42.10 -26.09
N GLN A 379 45.18 41.18 -27.06
CA GLN A 379 44.45 41.40 -28.30
C GLN A 379 42.95 41.62 -28.03
N LEU A 380 42.32 40.78 -27.21
CA LEU A 380 40.92 40.94 -26.79
C LEU A 380 40.69 42.24 -26.02
N ALA A 381 41.63 42.63 -25.16
CA ALA A 381 41.58 43.92 -24.49
C ALA A 381 41.61 45.06 -25.50
N THR A 382 42.50 44.98 -26.50
CA THR A 382 42.63 45.97 -27.59
C THR A 382 41.36 46.03 -28.44
N GLU A 383 40.76 44.89 -28.77
CA GLU A 383 39.47 44.80 -29.49
C GLU A 383 38.33 45.47 -28.70
N GLN A 384 38.41 45.47 -27.37
CA GLN A 384 37.49 46.20 -26.49
C GLN A 384 37.89 47.67 -26.25
N GLY A 385 38.95 48.17 -26.90
CA GLY A 385 39.48 49.51 -26.71
C GLY A 385 40.14 49.75 -25.35
N LYS A 386 40.58 48.69 -24.65
CA LYS A 386 41.21 48.74 -23.33
C LYS A 386 42.71 48.43 -23.43
N SER A 387 43.52 49.14 -22.64
CA SER A 387 44.95 48.85 -22.47
C SER A 387 45.17 48.25 -21.09
N VAL A 388 45.44 46.95 -21.00
CA VAL A 388 45.75 46.33 -19.69
C VAL A 388 47.22 46.60 -19.35
N GLU A 389 47.49 47.75 -18.74
CA GLU A 389 48.83 48.11 -18.28
C GLU A 389 49.03 47.72 -16.81
N GLY A 390 49.97 46.81 -16.56
CA GLY A 390 50.38 46.44 -15.20
C GLY A 390 50.22 44.96 -14.86
N ARG A 391 50.59 44.62 -13.61
CA ARG A 391 50.48 43.26 -13.08
C ARG A 391 49.07 43.02 -12.57
N TYR A 392 48.54 41.83 -12.82
CA TYR A 392 47.26 41.37 -12.30
C TYR A 392 47.43 40.00 -11.63
N LEU A 393 46.56 39.72 -10.64
CA LEU A 393 46.61 38.48 -9.87
C LEU A 393 45.69 37.42 -10.48
N VAL A 394 46.23 36.22 -10.72
CA VAL A 394 45.45 35.04 -11.13
C VAL A 394 45.57 33.97 -10.05
N ILE A 395 44.43 33.46 -9.56
CA ILE A 395 44.36 32.41 -8.54
C ILE A 395 43.83 31.13 -9.17
N CYS A 396 44.61 30.04 -9.10
CA CYS A 396 44.25 28.75 -9.68
C CYS A 396 43.73 27.78 -8.62
N LEU A 397 42.46 27.35 -8.72
CA LEU A 397 41.81 26.57 -7.67
C LEU A 397 42.43 25.19 -7.42
N LYS A 398 42.93 24.51 -8.46
CA LYS A 398 43.56 23.19 -8.30
C LYS A 398 44.92 23.26 -7.58
N ASP A 399 45.57 24.42 -7.61
CA ASP A 399 46.96 24.59 -7.19
C ASP A 399 47.07 25.28 -5.83
N ILE A 400 45.98 25.87 -5.33
CA ILE A 400 45.89 26.30 -3.94
C ILE A 400 45.61 25.09 -3.04
N SER A 401 46.27 25.08 -1.88
CA SER A 401 46.02 24.06 -0.85
C SER A 401 44.64 24.29 -0.24
N PRO A 402 43.68 23.35 -0.39
CA PRO A 402 42.36 23.52 0.18
C PRO A 402 42.37 23.25 1.69
N TYR A 403 41.38 23.77 2.38
CA TYR A 403 41.06 23.35 3.74
C TYR A 403 40.77 21.85 3.79
N THR A 404 41.40 21.16 4.74
CA THR A 404 41.30 19.70 4.91
C THR A 404 40.48 19.29 6.12
N GLY A 405 40.02 20.24 6.94
CA GLY A 405 39.19 19.96 8.09
C GLY A 405 37.73 19.68 7.75
N LYS A 406 36.89 19.55 8.79
CA LYS A 406 35.48 19.18 8.64
C LYS A 406 34.65 20.36 8.11
N LEU A 407 33.64 20.05 7.31
CA LEU A 407 32.61 21.00 6.90
C LEU A 407 31.36 20.80 7.76
N ARG A 408 30.60 21.87 7.95
CA ARG A 408 29.28 21.83 8.59
C ARG A 408 28.26 21.27 7.60
N GLY A 409 27.25 20.55 8.11
CA GLY A 409 26.15 20.00 7.32
C GLY A 409 25.07 21.02 6.94
N ASP A 410 25.40 22.31 6.88
CA ASP A 410 24.47 23.38 6.51
C ASP A 410 24.39 23.60 5.00
N SER A 411 23.38 24.35 4.56
CA SER A 411 23.13 24.65 3.13
C SER A 411 24.25 25.45 2.45
N GLN A 412 25.07 26.18 3.23
CA GLN A 412 26.18 27.01 2.76
C GLN A 412 27.54 26.32 2.91
N ARG A 413 27.56 25.05 3.36
CA ARG A 413 28.76 24.21 3.59
C ARG A 413 29.87 24.95 4.35
N LYS A 414 29.53 25.62 5.44
CA LYS A 414 30.50 26.41 6.22
C LYS A 414 31.61 25.54 6.80
N LEU A 415 32.79 26.13 7.03
CA LEU A 415 33.92 25.42 7.64
C LEU A 415 33.65 25.17 9.14
N ALA A 416 33.93 23.97 9.63
CA ALA A 416 33.82 23.63 11.05
C ALA A 416 35.11 24.03 11.80
N LEU A 417 35.34 25.34 11.90
CA LEU A 417 36.44 25.93 12.65
C LEU A 417 36.05 26.08 14.13
N ASP A 418 37.01 25.79 15.02
CA ASP A 418 36.82 25.92 16.46
C ASP A 418 36.85 27.40 16.87
N ASN A 419 35.91 27.82 17.71
CA ASN A 419 35.86 29.21 18.15
C ASN A 419 37.05 29.54 19.08
N PRO A 420 37.55 30.79 19.08
CA PRO A 420 38.55 31.21 20.05
C PRO A 420 37.99 31.06 21.47
N THR A 421 38.81 30.54 22.37
CA THR A 421 38.38 30.19 23.74
C THR A 421 39.28 30.89 24.75
N LEU A 422 38.68 31.63 25.68
CA LEU A 422 39.34 32.24 26.82
C LEU A 422 39.72 31.18 27.88
N PRO A 423 40.62 31.48 28.84
CA PRO A 423 41.00 30.55 29.91
C PRO A 423 39.82 30.05 30.77
N ASN A 424 38.71 30.81 30.78
CA ASN A 424 37.47 30.43 31.46
C ASN A 424 36.54 29.55 30.61
N GLY A 425 36.98 29.08 29.43
CA GLY A 425 36.20 28.25 28.52
C GLY A 425 35.17 29.00 27.66
N LYS A 426 35.05 30.33 27.79
CA LYS A 426 34.08 31.13 27.04
C LYS A 426 34.70 31.73 25.78
N THR A 427 33.87 32.00 24.78
CA THR A 427 34.29 32.77 23.59
C THR A 427 34.55 34.24 23.96
N PRO A 428 35.59 34.89 23.39
CA PRO A 428 35.80 36.33 23.53
C PRO A 428 34.54 37.14 23.23
N ARG A 429 34.29 38.15 24.06
CA ARG A 429 33.15 39.06 23.86
C ARG A 429 33.31 39.80 22.53
N GLY A 430 32.20 39.98 21.81
CA GLY A 430 32.18 40.66 20.52
C GLY A 430 32.68 39.82 19.35
N TYR A 431 33.13 38.57 19.56
CA TYR A 431 33.46 37.65 18.46
C TYR A 431 32.20 37.26 17.69
N MET A 432 32.22 37.46 16.37
CA MET A 432 31.09 37.24 15.47
C MET A 432 31.23 35.97 14.61
N GLY A 433 32.46 35.44 14.49
CA GLY A 433 32.75 34.27 13.65
C GLY A 433 34.00 34.47 12.79
N TYR A 434 34.19 33.53 11.87
CA TYR A 434 35.26 33.58 10.86
C TYR A 434 34.76 34.21 9.56
N ALA A 435 35.55 35.12 8.99
CA ALA A 435 35.22 35.86 7.78
C ALA A 435 34.88 34.94 6.60
N VAL A 436 35.63 33.84 6.42
CA VAL A 436 35.37 32.81 5.40
C VAL A 436 33.97 32.19 5.49
N ASN A 437 33.35 32.18 6.68
CA ASN A 437 32.00 31.67 6.93
C ASN A 437 30.89 32.73 6.83
N MET A 438 31.26 33.99 6.58
CA MET A 438 30.35 35.13 6.41
C MET A 438 30.17 35.55 4.94
N ILE A 439 30.94 34.95 4.02
CA ILE A 439 30.70 35.07 2.59
C ILE A 439 29.66 34.02 2.20
N ASP A 440 28.58 34.47 1.59
CA ASP A 440 27.52 33.62 1.04
C ASP A 440 27.86 33.30 -0.43
N LEU A 441 27.67 32.03 -0.79
CA LEU A 441 28.03 31.49 -2.10
C LEU A 441 26.79 30.98 -2.81
N GLU A 442 26.78 31.16 -4.14
CA GLU A 442 25.79 30.54 -5.00
C GLU A 442 25.95 29.02 -5.04
N VAL A 443 24.85 28.32 -5.30
CA VAL A 443 24.78 26.85 -5.23
C VAL A 443 25.84 26.16 -6.10
N HIS A 444 26.11 26.68 -7.30
CA HIS A 444 27.11 26.10 -8.21
C HIS A 444 28.56 26.36 -7.75
N HIS A 445 28.79 27.33 -6.85
CA HIS A 445 30.08 27.62 -6.24
C HIS A 445 30.36 26.80 -4.97
N LEU A 446 29.36 26.08 -4.46
CA LEU A 446 29.50 25.19 -3.30
C LEU A 446 30.27 23.90 -3.60
N ARG A 447 30.36 23.50 -4.88
CA ARG A 447 31.09 22.31 -5.36
C ARG A 447 31.66 22.55 -6.76
N THR A 448 32.69 23.38 -6.84
CA THR A 448 33.24 23.89 -8.11
C THR A 448 34.30 22.99 -8.74
N THR A 449 35.07 22.27 -7.93
CA THR A 449 36.19 21.44 -8.42
C THR A 449 35.74 20.00 -8.71
N ALA A 450 36.48 19.30 -9.58
CA ALA A 450 36.22 17.89 -9.89
C ALA A 450 36.32 16.96 -8.66
N ALA A 451 37.09 17.35 -7.64
CA ALA A 451 37.18 16.66 -6.36
C ALA A 451 35.96 16.93 -5.44
N GLY A 452 34.94 17.65 -5.93
CA GLY A 452 33.73 17.98 -5.19
C GLY A 452 33.90 19.07 -4.13
N ARG A 453 35.01 19.82 -4.16
CA ARG A 453 35.29 20.97 -3.27
C ARG A 453 34.74 22.26 -3.86
N GLY A 454 34.16 23.12 -3.03
CA GLY A 454 33.65 24.45 -3.35
C GLY A 454 34.68 25.58 -3.20
N LEU A 455 34.25 26.81 -3.51
CA LEU A 455 35.06 28.02 -3.36
C LEU A 455 35.37 28.34 -1.89
N ARG A 456 34.52 27.93 -0.94
CA ARG A 456 34.71 28.25 0.48
C ARG A 456 35.98 27.59 1.03
N GLU A 457 36.10 26.28 0.86
CA GLU A 457 37.23 25.49 1.33
C GLU A 457 38.49 25.61 0.44
N THR A 458 38.40 26.31 -0.70
CA THR A 458 39.52 26.54 -1.60
C THR A 458 39.88 28.03 -1.62
N LEU A 459 39.27 28.81 -2.52
CA LEU A 459 39.54 30.24 -2.75
C LEU A 459 39.44 31.08 -1.47
N PHE A 460 38.28 31.08 -0.81
CA PHE A 460 38.04 32.01 0.29
C PHE A 460 38.81 31.62 1.56
N TYR A 461 39.07 30.32 1.76
CA TYR A 461 39.98 29.90 2.82
C TYR A 461 41.44 30.27 2.49
N HIS A 462 41.86 30.23 1.23
CA HIS A 462 43.19 30.72 0.84
C HIS A 462 43.35 32.23 1.08
N LEU A 463 42.32 33.03 0.77
CA LEU A 463 42.35 34.49 0.93
C LEU A 463 42.20 34.96 2.38
N LEU A 464 41.32 34.32 3.15
CA LEU A 464 40.92 34.79 4.48
C LEU A 464 41.39 33.87 5.61
N GLY A 465 41.71 32.60 5.33
CA GLY A 465 42.09 31.61 6.33
C GLY A 465 41.12 31.59 7.51
N GLU A 466 41.71 31.73 8.71
CA GLU A 466 40.99 31.83 9.99
C GLU A 466 40.85 33.30 10.46
N LEU A 467 40.66 34.24 9.54
CA LEU A 467 40.41 35.65 9.89
C LEU A 467 39.16 35.78 10.77
N GLN A 468 39.35 36.29 11.98
CA GLN A 468 38.27 36.47 12.94
C GLN A 468 37.58 37.83 12.75
N VAL A 469 36.26 37.87 12.97
CA VAL A 469 35.46 39.10 12.87
C VAL A 469 34.91 39.48 14.24
N TYR A 470 35.05 40.74 14.60
CA TYR A 470 34.59 41.32 15.86
C TYR A 470 33.60 42.47 15.64
N GLU A 471 32.73 42.70 16.61
CA GLU A 471 31.75 43.78 16.58
C GLU A 471 32.42 45.16 16.62
N SER A 472 33.43 45.34 17.47
CA SER A 472 34.14 46.60 17.64
C SER A 472 35.65 46.42 17.81
N ARG A 473 36.41 47.48 17.55
CA ARG A 473 37.86 47.52 17.71
C ARG A 473 38.26 47.26 19.16
N GLU A 474 37.43 47.67 20.10
CA GLU A 474 37.68 47.50 21.53
C GLU A 474 37.61 46.02 21.93
N TYR A 475 36.56 45.32 21.49
CA TYR A 475 36.45 43.87 21.70
C TYR A 475 37.57 43.09 20.99
N MET A 476 37.93 43.51 19.78
CA MET A 476 39.05 42.91 19.04
C MET A 476 40.37 43.05 19.81
N LYS A 477 40.65 44.22 20.40
CA LYS A 477 41.83 44.46 21.25
C LYS A 477 41.82 43.59 22.50
N MET A 478 40.67 43.45 23.18
CA MET A 478 40.56 42.58 24.35
C MET A 478 40.85 41.10 24.01
N ALA A 479 40.53 40.68 22.79
CA ALA A 479 40.74 39.32 22.30
C ALA A 479 42.13 39.08 21.70
N LEU A 480 43.00 40.10 21.63
CA LEU A 480 44.31 40.07 20.99
C LEU A 480 45.16 38.83 21.34
N PRO A 481 45.26 38.38 22.60
CA PRO A 481 46.07 37.20 22.94
C PRO A 481 45.59 35.89 22.33
N TYR A 482 44.35 35.84 21.83
CA TYR A 482 43.68 34.63 21.31
C TYR A 482 43.50 34.66 19.79
N ILE A 483 44.00 35.68 19.10
CA ILE A 483 43.94 35.83 17.65
C ILE A 483 45.25 35.32 17.03
N LYS A 484 45.14 34.30 16.16
CA LYS A 484 46.31 33.66 15.52
C LYS A 484 46.63 34.17 14.12
N HIS A 485 45.61 34.37 13.29
CA HIS A 485 45.78 34.56 11.84
C HIS A 485 45.37 35.97 11.35
N GLY A 486 44.96 36.84 12.27
CA GLY A 486 44.43 38.18 12.00
C GLY A 486 43.00 38.34 12.48
N ALA A 487 42.57 39.59 12.59
CA ALA A 487 41.19 39.94 12.91
C ALA A 487 40.77 41.26 12.27
N ILE A 488 39.46 41.41 12.07
CA ILE A 488 38.83 42.65 11.65
C ILE A 488 37.69 43.01 12.60
N SER A 489 37.35 44.30 12.68
CA SER A 489 36.17 44.79 13.39
C SER A 489 35.25 45.61 12.48
N LEU A 490 33.94 45.52 12.68
CA LEU A 490 32.95 46.18 11.82
C LEU A 490 33.06 47.72 11.84
N ASP A 491 33.53 48.29 12.95
CA ASP A 491 33.85 49.71 13.10
C ASP A 491 35.18 50.14 12.43
N GLY A 492 35.82 49.25 11.67
CA GLY A 492 36.97 49.57 10.82
C GLY A 492 38.34 49.30 11.45
N GLY A 493 38.47 48.35 12.36
CA GLY A 493 39.76 47.84 12.80
C GLY A 493 40.25 46.72 11.88
N ILE A 494 41.52 46.76 11.48
CA ILE A 494 42.17 45.65 10.78
C ILE A 494 43.48 45.31 11.48
N MET A 495 43.65 44.02 11.76
CA MET A 495 44.87 43.42 12.26
C MET A 495 45.24 42.20 11.41
N ARG A 496 46.45 42.21 10.88
CA ARG A 496 47.01 41.10 10.10
C ARG A 496 47.72 40.11 11.02
N GLY A 497 47.80 38.85 10.61
CA GLY A 497 48.49 37.79 11.36
C GLY A 497 50.00 38.04 11.56
N ASN A 498 50.61 38.96 10.81
CA ASN A 498 52.01 39.38 10.99
C ASN A 498 52.18 40.51 12.03
N GLY A 499 51.13 40.85 12.78
CA GLY A 499 51.16 41.93 13.78
C GLY A 499 50.97 43.34 13.21
N ALA A 500 50.79 43.49 11.90
CA ALA A 500 50.48 44.79 11.30
C ALA A 500 49.03 45.20 11.59
N ILE A 501 48.82 46.48 11.91
CA ILE A 501 47.50 47.08 12.14
C ILE A 501 47.27 48.22 11.16
N PHE A 502 46.03 48.38 10.70
CA PHE A 502 45.62 49.55 9.92
C PHE A 502 44.75 50.45 10.80
N LEU A 503 45.04 51.74 10.76
CA LEU A 503 44.34 52.78 11.51
C LEU A 503 43.67 53.75 10.53
N GLY A 504 42.49 54.26 10.90
CA GLY A 504 41.66 55.09 10.03
C GLY A 504 40.49 54.32 9.42
N ARG A 505 39.70 54.99 8.57
CA ARG A 505 38.61 54.38 7.80
C ARG A 505 38.97 54.47 6.33
N GLY A 506 39.13 53.33 5.66
CA GLY A 506 39.25 53.29 4.21
C GLY A 506 37.88 53.34 3.54
N GLU A 507 37.89 53.64 2.25
CA GLU A 507 36.76 53.39 1.36
C GLU A 507 37.27 52.52 0.21
N ALA A 508 36.63 51.37 0.02
CA ALA A 508 36.94 50.46 -1.08
C ALA A 508 35.89 50.64 -2.16
N ASP A 509 36.32 51.04 -3.36
CA ASP A 509 35.45 51.22 -4.53
C ASP A 509 34.89 49.87 -5.02
N ILE A 510 35.73 48.83 -4.95
CA ILE A 510 35.37 47.45 -5.29
C ILE A 510 35.20 46.65 -4.01
N HIS A 511 33.98 46.18 -3.76
CA HIS A 511 33.61 45.41 -2.57
C HIS A 511 32.69 44.25 -2.95
N PHE A 512 32.42 43.35 -2.01
CA PHE A 512 31.44 42.28 -2.25
C PHE A 512 30.03 42.87 -2.40
N PRO A 513 29.20 42.38 -3.32
CA PRO A 513 27.79 42.72 -3.37
C PRO A 513 27.11 42.40 -2.02
N VAL A 514 26.29 43.32 -1.55
CA VAL A 514 25.62 43.19 -0.25
C VAL A 514 24.18 42.78 -0.46
N VAL A 515 23.83 41.57 -0.06
CA VAL A 515 22.45 41.13 -0.06
C VAL A 515 21.77 41.70 1.18
N THR A 516 21.36 42.97 1.09
CA THR A 516 20.44 43.50 2.08
C THR A 516 19.13 42.74 1.92
N THR A 517 18.80 41.91 2.89
CA THR A 517 17.48 41.30 2.95
C THR A 517 16.49 42.44 3.22
N ARG A 518 16.03 43.15 2.18
CA ARG A 518 14.94 44.13 2.31
C ARG A 518 13.64 43.49 2.84
N GLY A 519 13.61 42.15 2.93
CA GLY A 519 12.61 41.34 3.64
C GLY A 519 12.97 40.86 5.06
N GLN A 520 14.01 41.37 5.74
CA GLN A 520 14.24 41.13 7.18
C GLN A 520 13.70 42.25 8.07
N LYS A 521 12.68 42.99 7.62
CA LYS A 521 11.76 43.67 8.55
C LYS A 521 10.61 42.71 8.85
N HIS A 522 10.64 42.18 10.07
CA HIS A 522 9.67 41.26 10.67
C HIS A 522 9.60 39.84 10.08
N ILE A 523 10.56 38.99 10.46
CA ILE A 523 10.18 37.59 10.76
C ILE A 523 9.74 37.59 12.22
N SER A 524 8.43 37.58 12.45
CA SER A 524 7.83 37.46 13.77
C SER A 524 8.35 36.21 14.50
N SER A 525 8.34 36.24 15.83
CA SER A 525 8.70 35.08 16.66
C SER A 525 7.81 33.85 16.37
N GLN A 526 6.60 34.06 15.84
CA GLN A 526 5.70 33.02 15.37
C GLN A 526 6.20 32.35 14.09
N GLU A 527 6.68 33.09 13.09
CA GLU A 527 7.18 32.51 11.83
C GLU A 527 8.46 31.68 12.04
N LYS A 528 9.36 32.10 12.94
CA LYS A 528 10.51 31.26 13.36
C LYS A 528 10.08 29.97 14.09
N LYS A 529 8.99 30.04 14.86
CA LYS A 529 8.39 28.87 15.54
C LYS A 529 7.77 27.91 14.53
N ILE A 530 7.03 28.45 13.57
CA ILE A 530 6.40 27.70 12.48
C ILE A 530 7.47 27.04 11.61
N TRP A 531 8.55 27.75 11.27
CA TRP A 531 9.68 27.19 10.52
C TRP A 531 10.32 26.00 11.24
N ARG A 532 10.59 26.11 12.55
CA ARG A 532 11.12 24.99 13.35
C ARG A 532 10.16 23.82 13.43
N GLN A 533 8.85 24.07 13.51
CA GLN A 533 7.83 23.02 13.50
C GLN A 533 7.76 22.31 12.13
N ILE A 534 7.85 23.07 11.03
CA ILE A 534 7.90 22.50 9.67
C ILE A 534 9.15 21.65 9.48
N GLU A 535 10.30 22.11 9.95
CA GLU A 535 11.56 21.39 9.81
C GLU A 535 11.59 20.11 10.68
N ALA A 536 11.04 20.17 11.90
CA ALA A 536 10.83 19.00 12.74
C ALA A 536 9.85 17.99 12.10
N LYS A 537 8.74 18.46 11.53
CA LYS A 537 7.76 17.60 10.86
C LYS A 537 8.28 17.01 9.55
N LYS A 538 9.12 17.73 8.80
CA LYS A 538 9.83 17.19 7.63
C LYS A 538 10.82 16.09 8.01
N LEU A 539 11.50 16.23 9.15
CA LEU A 539 12.39 15.20 9.66
C LEU A 539 11.60 13.94 10.07
N GLU A 540 10.51 14.12 10.83
CA GLU A 540 9.62 13.04 11.26
C GLU A 540 9.00 12.29 10.05
N LEU A 541 8.64 13.01 8.99
CA LEU A 541 8.16 12.43 7.74
C LEU A 541 9.24 11.62 7.01
N ARG A 542 10.49 12.09 6.99
CA ARG A 542 11.62 11.36 6.39
C ARG A 542 11.95 10.08 7.16
N GLU A 543 11.88 10.12 8.49
CA GLU A 543 12.07 8.94 9.33
C GLU A 543 10.99 7.89 9.09
N LYS A 544 9.72 8.32 8.95
CA LYS A 544 8.61 7.42 8.61
C LYS A 544 8.73 6.82 7.21
N LEU A 545 9.15 7.62 6.23
CA LEU A 545 9.40 7.13 4.86
C LEU A 545 10.56 6.13 4.82
N ALA A 546 11.64 6.39 5.57
CA ALA A 546 12.76 5.45 5.69
C ALA A 546 12.33 4.14 6.35
N ALA A 547 11.51 4.20 7.41
CA ALA A 547 10.96 3.03 8.07
C ALA A 547 10.07 2.19 7.13
N GLN A 548 9.19 2.84 6.35
CA GLN A 548 8.39 2.15 5.32
C GLN A 548 9.27 1.49 4.25
N GLU A 549 10.34 2.15 3.81
CA GLU A 549 11.25 1.59 2.80
C GLU A 549 12.04 0.38 3.34
N GLU A 550 12.40 0.40 4.61
CA GLU A 550 13.08 -0.69 5.30
C GLU A 550 12.13 -1.89 5.54
N GLU A 551 10.88 -1.61 5.91
CA GLU A 551 9.82 -2.61 6.04
C GLU A 551 9.49 -3.24 4.67
N ALA A 552 9.42 -2.44 3.60
CA ALA A 552 9.25 -2.93 2.23
C ALA A 552 10.42 -3.83 1.78
N LYS A 553 11.66 -3.48 2.13
CA LYS A 553 12.85 -4.31 1.87
C LYS A 553 12.81 -5.62 2.66
N MET A 554 12.35 -5.60 3.91
CA MET A 554 12.16 -6.81 4.73
C MET A 554 11.05 -7.70 4.16
N LEU A 555 9.94 -7.13 3.71
CA LEU A 555 8.86 -7.85 3.04
C LEU A 555 9.36 -8.52 1.75
N GLN A 556 10.17 -7.81 0.96
CA GLN A 556 10.76 -8.34 -0.27
C GLN A 556 11.80 -9.44 0.01
N LYS A 557 12.52 -9.35 1.13
CA LYS A 557 13.44 -10.38 1.61
C LYS A 557 12.68 -11.62 2.10
N CYS A 558 11.58 -11.47 2.84
CA CYS A 558 10.70 -12.57 3.23
C CYS A 558 10.13 -13.29 2.02
N LYS A 559 9.60 -12.56 1.02
CA LYS A 559 9.10 -13.15 -0.24
C LYS A 559 10.19 -13.92 -1.00
N ARG A 560 11.42 -13.43 -1.05
CA ARG A 560 12.56 -14.15 -1.65
C ARG A 560 12.97 -15.40 -0.86
N THR A 561 12.72 -15.41 0.45
CA THR A 561 13.02 -16.55 1.32
C THR A 561 11.93 -17.61 1.16
N GLU A 562 10.64 -17.25 1.12
CA GLU A 562 9.55 -18.19 0.80
C GLU A 562 9.73 -18.89 -0.55
N VAL A 563 10.16 -18.18 -1.61
CA VAL A 563 10.46 -18.80 -2.92
C VAL A 563 11.63 -19.79 -2.84
N LYS A 564 12.61 -19.57 -1.96
CA LYS A 564 13.72 -20.51 -1.73
C LYS A 564 13.30 -21.75 -0.92
N TRP A 565 12.31 -21.63 -0.03
CA TRP A 565 11.80 -22.77 0.74
C TRP A 565 10.78 -23.58 -0.07
N GLY A 566 9.92 -22.93 -0.85
CA GLY A 566 9.03 -23.60 -1.81
C GLY A 566 9.77 -24.30 -2.95
N GLY A 567 10.95 -23.81 -3.36
CA GLY A 567 11.82 -24.49 -4.32
C GLY A 567 12.56 -25.71 -3.75
N ASN A 568 12.73 -25.81 -2.43
CA ASN A 568 13.43 -26.92 -1.77
C ASN A 568 12.50 -28.06 -1.35
N GLU A 569 11.19 -27.84 -1.24
CA GLU A 569 10.24 -28.94 -1.00
C GLU A 569 9.93 -29.76 -2.26
N HIS A 570 10.13 -29.19 -3.46
CA HIS A 570 10.03 -29.96 -4.70
C HIS A 570 11.24 -30.88 -4.99
N ILE A 571 12.35 -30.73 -4.26
CA ILE A 571 13.55 -31.58 -4.45
C ILE A 571 13.59 -32.75 -3.42
N LYS A 572 12.71 -32.78 -2.41
CA LYS A 572 12.65 -33.87 -1.42
C LYS A 572 11.50 -34.88 -1.59
N LYS A 573 10.74 -34.82 -2.70
CA LYS A 573 9.73 -35.84 -3.06
C LYS A 573 10.10 -36.71 -4.27
N GLN A 574 11.36 -36.68 -4.68
CA GLN A 574 11.91 -37.67 -5.62
C GLN A 574 13.19 -38.26 -5.04
N HIS A 575 13.03 -39.13 -4.04
CA HIS A 575 13.93 -40.25 -3.79
C HIS A 575 13.17 -41.37 -3.08
#